data_AF-A0A645IIW8-F1
#
_entry.id   AF-A0A645IIW8-F1
#
_cell.length_a   1.000
_cell.length_b   1.000
_cell.length_c   1.000
_cell.angle_alpha   90.00
_cell.angle_beta   90.00
_cell.angle_gamma   90.00
#
_symmetry.space_group_name_H-M   'P 1'
#
loop_
_entity.id
_entity.type
_entity.pdbx_description
1 polymer ?
#
loop_
_entity_poly.entity_id
_entity_poly.type
_entity_poly.pdbx_seq_one_letter_code
_entity_poly.pdbx_strand_id
1 'polypeptide(L)'
;MILNWTYGMEMHLDVAAKTFTGIEDSQLLEMPLTLLPVAVFLRTSAGGNAELRGYYRTDQDAEFTMRVSTGGESAGTQMYAALDNALLLSCSGGAPSQPASVECTILGVKQ
;
A
#
# COMPACT_ATOMS: atom_id res chain seq x y z
N MET A 1 3.87 9.90 -16.92
CA MET A 1 4.11 9.91 -18.38
C MET A 1 5.24 8.98 -18.85
N ILE A 2 6.00 8.32 -17.96
CA ILE A 2 7.03 7.33 -18.35
C ILE A 2 6.42 6.00 -18.83
N LEU A 3 5.29 5.58 -18.24
CA LEU A 3 4.66 4.28 -18.54
C LEU A 3 4.04 4.20 -19.96
N ASN A 4 3.50 5.30 -20.51
CA ASN A 4 2.94 5.32 -21.87
C ASN A 4 4.01 5.16 -22.96
N TRP A 5 5.27 5.53 -22.69
CA TRP A 5 6.32 5.49 -23.70
C TRP A 5 6.83 4.07 -23.96
N THR A 6 6.73 3.18 -22.97
CA THR A 6 7.29 1.82 -23.03
C THR A 6 6.34 0.82 -23.71
N TYR A 7 5.02 1.03 -23.64
CA TYR A 7 4.03 0.04 -24.10
C TYR A 7 3.21 0.48 -25.32
N GLY A 8 3.37 1.70 -25.83
CA GLY A 8 2.67 2.16 -27.03
C GLY A 8 1.13 2.21 -26.91
N MET A 9 0.60 2.16 -25.68
CA MET A 9 -0.83 2.26 -25.39
C MET A 9 -1.09 3.43 -24.44
N GLU A 10 -2.25 4.09 -24.57
CA GLU A 10 -2.76 5.01 -23.55
C GLU A 10 -3.13 4.20 -22.30
N MET A 11 -2.22 4.11 -21.34
CA MET A 11 -2.56 3.59 -20.02
C MET A 11 -3.21 4.71 -19.21
N HIS A 12 -4.52 4.59 -18.98
CA HIS A 12 -5.24 5.45 -18.05
C HIS A 12 -4.81 5.11 -16.62
N LEU A 13 -3.85 5.90 -16.12
CA LEU A 13 -3.44 5.87 -14.72
C LEU A 13 -4.56 6.44 -13.85
N ASP A 14 -4.88 5.73 -12.79
CA ASP A 14 -5.84 6.16 -11.77
C ASP A 14 -5.29 5.86 -10.37
N VAL A 15 -5.94 6.43 -9.36
CA VAL A 15 -5.57 6.28 -7.95
C VAL A 15 -6.74 5.71 -7.17
N ALA A 16 -6.50 4.60 -6.47
CA ALA A 16 -7.42 4.06 -5.48
C ALA A 16 -6.84 4.24 -4.08
N ALA A 17 -7.65 4.66 -3.12
CA ALA A 17 -7.21 4.83 -1.74
C ALA A 17 -8.23 4.27 -0.76
N LYS A 18 -7.75 3.69 0.34
CA LYS A 18 -8.56 3.21 1.45
C LYS A 18 -7.83 3.46 2.76
N THR A 19 -8.58 3.85 3.78
CA THR A 19 -8.06 4.06 5.13
C THR A 19 -8.62 2.98 6.05
N PHE A 20 -7.74 2.37 6.85
CA PHE A 20 -8.08 1.45 7.93
C PHE A 20 -7.75 2.14 9.26
N THR A 21 -8.66 2.09 10.23
CA THR A 21 -8.52 2.78 11.52
C THR A 21 -8.87 1.85 12.67
N GLY A 22 -8.49 2.20 13.90
CA GLY A 22 -8.86 1.42 15.08
C GLY A 22 -8.10 0.09 15.17
N ILE A 23 -6.86 0.08 14.70
CA ILE A 23 -6.02 -1.11 14.73
C ILE A 23 -5.37 -1.21 16.10
N GLU A 24 -5.90 -2.06 16.96
CA GLU A 24 -5.46 -2.17 18.36
C GLU A 24 -4.44 -3.30 18.59
N ASP A 25 -4.28 -4.20 17.62
CA ASP A 25 -3.35 -5.35 17.65
C ASP A 25 -2.83 -5.65 16.23
N SER A 26 -1.95 -6.65 16.12
CA SER A 26 -1.50 -7.12 14.80
C SER A 26 -2.65 -7.75 14.01
N GLN A 27 -2.90 -7.24 12.81
CA GLN A 27 -3.98 -7.75 11.95
C GLN A 27 -3.62 -7.70 10.46
N LEU A 28 -4.29 -8.56 9.70
CA LEU A 28 -4.29 -8.54 8.25
C LEU A 28 -5.41 -7.65 7.74
N LEU A 29 -5.07 -6.76 6.81
CA LEU A 29 -5.97 -5.81 6.17
C LEU A 29 -6.10 -6.17 4.69
N GLU A 30 -7.32 -6.10 4.20
CA GLU A 30 -7.63 -6.36 2.78
C GLU A 30 -7.97 -5.05 2.06
N MET A 31 -7.13 -4.70 1.08
CA MET A 31 -7.35 -3.61 0.15
C MET A 31 -7.84 -4.19 -1.20
N PRO A 32 -9.13 -4.07 -1.53
CA PRO A 32 -9.65 -4.55 -2.81
C PRO A 32 -8.99 -3.82 -3.98
N LEU A 33 -8.65 -4.57 -5.02
CA LEU A 33 -8.08 -4.04 -6.25
C LEU A 33 -9.18 -3.71 -7.25
N THR A 34 -9.27 -2.42 -7.59
CA THR A 34 -10.09 -1.90 -8.70
C THR A 34 -9.24 -1.46 -9.88
N LEU A 35 -7.91 -1.51 -9.72
CA LEU A 35 -6.89 -1.12 -10.67
C LEU A 35 -5.78 -2.17 -10.67
N LEU A 36 -5.10 -2.34 -11.81
CA LEU A 36 -3.84 -3.06 -11.89
C LEU A 36 -2.75 -2.21 -11.22
N PRO A 37 -2.24 -2.56 -10.02
CA PRO A 37 -1.38 -1.65 -9.25
C PRO A 37 -0.02 -1.51 -9.92
N VAL A 38 0.60 -0.34 -9.90
CA VAL A 38 1.99 -0.13 -10.37
C VAL A 38 2.86 0.34 -9.22
N ALA A 39 2.29 1.15 -8.32
CA ALA A 39 2.90 1.54 -7.07
C ALA A 39 1.87 1.51 -5.94
N VAL A 40 2.34 1.17 -4.73
CA VAL A 40 1.53 1.10 -3.52
C VAL A 40 2.25 1.86 -2.42
N PHE A 41 1.54 2.78 -1.79
CA PHE A 41 2.02 3.59 -0.67
C PHE A 41 1.20 3.28 0.57
N LEU A 42 1.89 2.93 1.65
CA LEU A 42 1.31 2.61 2.95
C LEU A 42 1.79 3.64 3.96
N ARG A 43 0.90 4.49 4.46
CA ARG A 43 1.19 5.39 5.57
C ARG A 43 0.54 4.84 6.82
N THR A 44 1.37 4.39 7.75
CA THR A 44 0.94 3.91 9.08
C THR A 44 1.13 5.05 10.08
N SER A 45 0.19 5.23 10.99
CA SER A 45 0.32 6.20 12.09
C SER A 45 -0.24 5.62 13.39
N ALA A 46 0.48 5.82 14.49
CA ALA A 46 0.07 5.43 15.84
C ALA A 46 0.76 6.34 16.85
N GLY A 47 0.02 6.87 17.84
CA GLY A 47 0.64 7.53 19.00
C GLY A 47 1.60 8.68 18.69
N GLY A 48 1.31 9.52 17.70
CA GLY A 48 2.18 10.64 17.26
C GLY A 48 3.32 10.22 16.32
N ASN A 49 3.57 8.93 16.14
CA ASN A 49 4.52 8.37 15.19
C ASN A 49 3.83 8.06 13.85
N ALA A 50 4.62 8.10 12.78
CA ALA A 50 4.18 7.68 11.46
C ALA A 50 5.32 7.04 10.65
N GLU A 51 4.97 6.04 9.85
CA GLU A 51 5.85 5.34 8.91
C GLU A 51 5.22 5.38 7.51
N LEU A 52 6.04 5.65 6.49
CA LEU A 52 5.64 5.56 5.09
C LEU A 52 6.47 4.46 4.40
N ARG A 53 5.78 3.47 3.83
CA ARG A 53 6.38 2.45 2.96
C ARG A 53 5.85 2.55 1.54
N GLY A 54 6.77 2.48 0.58
CA GLY A 54 6.48 2.52 -0.85
C GLY A 54 6.96 1.25 -1.55
N TYR A 55 6.05 0.63 -2.29
CA TYR A 55 6.30 -0.54 -3.12
C TYR A 55 6.08 -0.18 -4.58
N TYR A 56 6.91 -0.72 -5.47
CA TYR A 56 6.69 -0.64 -6.91
C TYR A 56 6.98 -1.97 -7.57
N ARG A 57 6.44 -2.16 -8.77
CA ARG A 57 6.85 -3.22 -9.70
C ARG A 57 7.25 -2.61 -11.04
N THR A 58 8.16 -3.27 -11.74
CA THR A 58 8.73 -2.78 -13.00
C THR A 58 7.83 -3.03 -14.21
N ASP A 59 7.00 -4.06 -14.12
CA ASP A 59 6.02 -4.49 -15.13
C ASP A 59 4.83 -5.18 -14.43
N GLN A 60 3.83 -5.63 -15.19
CA GLN A 60 2.60 -6.20 -14.62
C GLN A 60 2.77 -7.60 -14.03
N ASP A 61 3.83 -8.33 -14.39
CA ASP A 61 4.06 -9.70 -13.94
C ASP A 61 5.17 -9.77 -12.86
N ALA A 62 5.89 -8.67 -12.66
CA ALA A 62 6.93 -8.54 -11.67
C ALA A 62 6.38 -8.42 -10.24
N GLU A 63 7.15 -8.98 -9.31
CA GLU A 63 6.89 -8.86 -7.88
C GLU A 63 7.07 -7.41 -7.38
N PHE A 64 6.29 -7.04 -6.36
CA PHE A 64 6.47 -5.75 -5.69
C PHE A 64 7.77 -5.73 -4.89
N THR A 65 8.61 -4.73 -5.16
CA THR A 65 9.82 -4.45 -4.37
C THR A 65 9.60 -3.22 -3.49
N MET A 66 9.91 -3.33 -2.20
CA MET A 66 9.90 -2.19 -1.27
C MET A 66 11.10 -1.28 -1.53
N ARG A 67 10.85 0.02 -1.72
CA ARG A 67 11.87 0.95 -2.24
C ARG A 67 11.94 2.28 -1.49
N VAL A 68 10.89 2.63 -0.77
CA VAL A 68 10.89 3.72 0.20
C VAL A 68 10.46 3.15 1.54
N SER A 69 11.24 3.42 2.58
CA SER A 69 10.84 3.26 3.97
C SER A 69 11.38 4.46 4.73
N THR A 70 10.49 5.34 5.20
CA THR A 70 10.86 6.53 5.97
C THR A 70 9.95 6.69 7.18
N GLY A 71 10.53 7.19 8.26
CA GLY A 71 9.88 7.23 9.57
C GLY A 71 10.29 6.03 10.43
N GLY A 72 9.79 6.02 11.66
CA GLY A 72 10.08 4.96 12.61
C GLY A 72 9.02 4.88 13.70
N GLU A 73 8.88 3.64 14.18
CA GLU A 73 8.45 3.25 15.52
C GLU A 73 6.98 2.92 15.80
N SER A 74 6.83 2.01 16.78
CA SER A 74 5.62 1.41 17.39
C SER A 74 4.74 0.57 16.48
N ALA A 75 4.17 1.15 15.42
CA ALA A 75 3.29 0.48 14.48
C ALA A 75 3.83 0.55 13.06
N GLY A 76 3.76 -0.55 12.31
CA GLY A 76 4.24 -0.62 10.94
C GLY A 76 3.36 -1.49 10.07
N THR A 77 3.21 -1.10 8.81
CA THR A 77 2.45 -1.86 7.81
C THR A 77 3.34 -2.30 6.68
N GLN A 78 3.24 -3.55 6.27
CA GLN A 78 3.88 -4.10 5.08
C GLN A 78 2.87 -4.76 4.16
N MET A 79 3.21 -4.77 2.87
CA MET A 79 2.56 -5.67 1.93
C MET A 79 2.94 -7.11 2.28
N TYR A 80 1.94 -7.95 2.51
CA TYR A 80 2.09 -9.37 2.80
C TYR A 80 1.97 -10.23 1.53
N ALA A 81 0.96 -9.94 0.70
CA ALA A 81 0.75 -10.61 -0.58
C ALA A 81 -0.02 -9.71 -1.55
N ALA A 82 0.19 -9.92 -2.84
CA ALA A 82 -0.63 -9.38 -3.91
C ALA A 82 -1.41 -10.53 -4.56
N LEU A 83 -2.73 -10.48 -4.47
CA LEU A 83 -3.65 -11.42 -5.11
C LEU A 83 -4.32 -10.74 -6.31
N ASP A 84 -4.98 -11.54 -7.14
CA ASP A 84 -5.63 -11.03 -8.36
C ASP A 84 -6.67 -9.91 -8.10
N ASN A 85 -7.33 -9.95 -6.94
CA ASN A 85 -8.42 -9.05 -6.58
C ASN A 85 -8.17 -8.21 -5.32
N ALA A 86 -7.04 -8.40 -4.63
CA ALA A 86 -6.76 -7.72 -3.37
C ALA A 86 -5.26 -7.62 -3.06
N LEU A 87 -4.87 -6.56 -2.36
CA LEU A 87 -3.60 -6.52 -1.64
C LEU A 87 -3.84 -6.87 -0.18
N LEU A 88 -3.08 -7.84 0.31
CA LEU A 88 -3.03 -8.18 1.72
C LEU A 88 -1.91 -7.37 2.38
N LEU A 89 -2.27 -6.63 3.42
CA LEU A 89 -1.35 -5.81 4.20
C LEU A 89 -1.32 -6.35 5.62
N SER A 90 -0.14 -6.54 6.21
CA SER A 90 -0.04 -6.81 7.64
C SER A 90 0.31 -5.52 8.36
N CYS A 91 -0.53 -5.09 9.29
CA CYS A 91 -0.25 -4.00 10.21
C CYS A 91 0.12 -4.60 11.56
N SER A 92 1.31 -4.29 12.08
CA SER A 92 1.75 -4.64 13.43
C SER A 92 1.85 -3.38 14.30
N GLY A 93 1.70 -3.55 15.61
CA GLY A 93 2.03 -2.50 16.59
C GLY A 93 0.96 -1.45 16.88
N GLY A 94 -0.28 -1.71 16.50
CA GLY A 94 -1.42 -1.10 17.19
C GLY A 94 -1.41 -1.44 18.69
N ALA A 95 -1.97 -0.55 19.52
CA ALA A 95 -2.25 -0.83 20.92
C ALA A 95 -3.60 -0.20 21.31
N PRO A 96 -4.35 -0.75 22.29
CA PRO A 96 -5.63 -0.16 22.72
C PRO A 96 -5.52 1.30 23.20
N SER A 97 -4.38 1.68 23.78
CA SER A 97 -4.11 3.05 24.23
C SER A 97 -3.75 4.01 23.08
N GLN A 98 -3.30 3.47 21.94
CA GLN A 98 -2.87 4.21 20.75
C GLN A 98 -3.17 3.39 19.48
N PRO A 99 -4.44 3.29 19.05
CA PRO A 99 -4.79 2.47 17.90
C PRO A 99 -4.12 3.02 16.64
N ALA A 100 -3.57 2.13 15.81
CA ALA A 100 -2.96 2.52 14.56
C ALA A 100 -4.00 2.82 13.48
N SER A 101 -3.60 3.62 12.50
CA SER A 101 -4.33 3.87 11.26
C SER A 101 -3.41 3.70 10.07
N VAL A 102 -3.94 3.10 9.00
CA VAL A 102 -3.21 2.80 7.76
C VAL A 102 -3.94 3.42 6.59
N GLU A 103 -3.30 4.37 5.92
CA GLU A 103 -3.73 4.90 4.63
C GLU A 103 -3.01 4.10 3.53
N CYS A 104 -3.76 3.33 2.75
CA CYS A 104 -3.26 2.62 1.58
C CYS A 104 -3.65 3.38 0.32
N THR A 105 -2.66 3.78 -0.47
CA THR A 105 -2.86 4.44 -1.76
C THR A 105 -2.21 3.61 -2.86
N ILE A 106 -3.00 3.29 -3.89
CA ILE A 106 -2.58 2.52 -5.06
C ILE A 106 -2.60 3.45 -6.26
N LEU A 107 -1.46 3.59 -6.91
CA LEU A 107 -1.39 4.11 -8.27
C LEU A 107 -1.42 2.91 -9.22
N GLY A 108 -2.40 2.85 -10.11
CA GLY A 108 -2.59 1.72 -11.00
C GLY A 108 -3.15 2.11 -12.36
N VAL A 109 -3.33 1.12 -13.22
CA VAL A 109 -3.97 1.26 -14.52
C VAL A 109 -5.38 0.69 -14.43
N LYS A 110 -6.37 1.38 -14.99
CA LYS A 110 -7.71 0.81 -15.14
C LYS A 110 -7.66 -0.43 -16.03
N GLN A 111 -8.25 -1.53 -15.54
CA GLN A 111 -8.54 -2.71 -16.37
C GLN A 111 -9.63 -2.40 -17.39
#